data_AF-A0A9P4H9D1-F1
#
_entry.id   AF-A0A9P4H9D1-F1
#
_cell.length_a   1.000
_cell.length_b   1.000
_cell.length_c   1.000
_cell.angle_alpha   90.00
_cell.angle_beta   90.00
_cell.angle_gamma   90.00
#
_symmetry.space_group_name_H-M   'P 1'
#
loop_
_entity.id
_entity.type
_entity.pdbx_description
1 polymer ?
#
loop_
_entity_poly.entity_id
_entity_poly.type
_entity_poly.pdbx_seq_one_letter_code
_entity_poly.pdbx_strand_id
1 'polypeptide(L)'
;MPITFGAVGDIISVCLLVKDLVEALDKARGSKAEYQSAIRELWILDRALLEIDLLTRTHGNGATPELRSLCETAKKAATRCRGLVSAFLERVKRYKSTFDESERPNPLTNVTMIIRWHLGEKDALEQFRVEIAGTSSSLQMLLATASVTLLEINRKKINDKLDSAVRSKHSSDTANAAVLTDICHRIDMANDGINAGNSLLGKVSDALRLDWLRQLGSELKELMRRAIAMNFATYHAVISIQKALPSRLERGLIEEPFVLEDPIGRIAPVHLQFVTSWDAFDAVLEIRFRSLQGHRKLRQKKYVIQENAT
;
A
#
# COMPACT_ATOMS: atom_id res chain seq x y z
N MET A 1 49.10 12.27 17.51
CA MET A 1 50.19 12.40 16.51
C MET A 1 49.57 12.66 15.14
N PRO A 2 50.19 13.44 14.23
CA PRO A 2 50.96 14.67 14.43
C PRO A 2 50.16 15.88 13.92
N ILE A 3 50.17 16.99 14.68
CA ILE A 3 49.72 18.29 14.17
C ILE A 3 50.85 18.78 13.27
N THR A 4 50.64 18.75 11.95
CA THR A 4 51.67 19.15 10.98
C THR A 4 51.92 20.65 11.09
N PHE A 5 53.01 21.01 11.76
CA PHE A 5 53.68 22.31 11.72
C PHE A 5 54.28 22.56 10.32
N GLY A 6 53.45 22.91 9.34
CA GLY A 6 53.93 23.33 8.01
C GLY A 6 52.91 24.23 7.33
N ALA A 7 53.36 25.38 6.80
CA ALA A 7 52.56 26.46 6.22
C ALA A 7 51.77 27.34 7.21
N VAL A 8 50.90 26.74 8.01
CA VAL A 8 49.90 27.48 8.81
C VAL A 8 50.54 28.31 9.92
N GLY A 9 51.49 27.72 10.66
CA GLY A 9 52.23 28.43 11.69
C GLY A 9 53.09 29.56 11.11
N ASP A 10 53.58 29.38 9.88
CA ASP A 10 54.40 30.39 9.22
C ASP A 10 53.58 31.59 8.75
N ILE A 11 52.40 31.32 8.20
CA ILE A 11 51.41 32.32 7.81
C ILE A 11 50.98 33.14 9.02
N ILE A 12 50.57 32.49 10.12
CA ILE A 12 50.15 33.19 11.35
C ILE A 12 51.28 34.05 11.91
N SER A 13 52.52 33.56 11.88
CA SER A 13 53.68 34.34 12.33
C SER A 13 53.94 35.56 11.43
N VAL A 14 53.67 35.47 10.12
CA VAL A 14 53.71 36.62 9.21
C VAL A 14 52.60 37.61 9.56
N CYS A 15 51.36 37.15 9.78
CA CYS A 15 50.24 38.00 10.19
C CYS A 15 50.55 38.78 11.49
N LEU A 16 51.21 38.15 12.46
CA LEU A 16 51.66 38.80 13.69
C LEU A 16 52.76 39.84 13.43
N LEU A 17 53.76 39.52 12.61
CA LEU A 17 54.81 40.48 12.24
C LEU A 17 54.26 41.68 11.46
N VAL A 18 53.25 41.46 10.62
CA VAL A 18 52.52 42.52 9.93
C VAL A 18 51.82 43.42 10.95
N LYS A 19 51.15 42.85 11.95
CA LYS A 19 50.49 43.61 13.03
C LYS A 19 51.49 44.45 13.83
N ASP A 20 52.63 43.87 14.20
CA ASP A 20 53.70 44.58 14.94
C ASP A 20 54.29 45.74 14.11
N LEU A 21 54.45 45.53 12.79
CA LEU A 21 54.90 46.58 11.87
C LEU A 21 53.87 47.71 11.75
N VAL A 22 52.58 47.39 11.65
CA VAL A 22 51.50 48.39 11.62
C VAL A 22 51.51 49.22 12.91
N GLU A 23 51.68 48.59 14.07
CA GLU A 23 51.75 49.29 15.36
C GLU A 23 53.01 50.17 15.48
N ALA A 24 54.15 49.71 14.98
CA ALA A 24 55.40 50.48 14.95
C ALA A 24 55.29 51.71 14.02
N LEU A 25 54.63 51.55 12.87
CA LEU A 25 54.39 52.62 11.90
C LEU A 25 53.39 53.67 12.44
N ASP A 26 52.36 53.24 13.17
CA ASP A 26 51.37 54.15 13.77
C ASP A 26 51.98 55.02 14.89
N LYS A 27 52.95 54.47 15.64
CA LYS A 27 53.70 55.20 16.68
C LYS A 27 54.72 56.21 16.13
N ALA A 28 55.18 56.06 14.89
CA ALA A 28 56.27 56.87 14.29
C ALA A 28 55.82 58.22 13.69
N ARG A 29 54.65 58.74 14.06
CA ARG A 29 53.91 59.88 13.47
C ARG A 29 54.75 60.92 12.69
N GLY A 30 54.53 60.97 11.37
CA GLY A 30 55.02 62.03 10.48
C GLY A 30 54.68 61.88 8.99
N SER A 31 53.40 62.08 8.63
CA SER A 31 52.89 62.40 7.27
C SER A 31 52.57 61.27 6.25
N LYS A 32 51.47 61.52 5.54
CA LYS A 32 51.10 61.16 4.15
C LYS A 32 50.58 59.73 3.87
N ALA A 33 49.53 59.72 3.06
CA ALA A 33 48.72 58.58 2.61
C ALA A 33 49.48 57.33 2.12
N GLU A 34 50.78 57.45 1.87
CA GLU A 34 51.70 56.38 1.45
C GLU A 34 51.82 55.28 2.53
N TYR A 35 51.93 55.64 3.81
CA TYR A 35 51.94 54.67 4.93
C TYR A 35 50.60 53.95 5.09
N GLN A 36 49.49 54.68 4.97
CA GLN A 36 48.15 54.10 4.98
C GLN A 36 47.91 53.17 3.78
N SER A 37 48.57 53.45 2.64
CA SER A 37 48.57 52.56 1.49
C SER A 37 49.33 51.26 1.78
N ALA A 38 50.52 51.33 2.37
CA ALA A 38 51.29 50.16 2.77
C ALA A 38 50.55 49.29 3.81
N ILE A 39 49.87 49.91 4.79
CA ILE A 39 49.03 49.21 5.78
C ILE A 39 47.88 48.47 5.09
N ARG A 40 47.21 49.10 4.10
CA ARG A 40 46.14 48.44 3.33
C ARG A 40 46.65 47.22 2.57
N GLU A 41 47.79 47.34 1.88
CA GLU A 41 48.39 46.21 1.15
C GLU A 41 48.75 45.03 2.08
N LEU A 42 49.22 45.34 3.28
CA LEU A 42 49.50 44.35 4.33
C LEU A 42 48.22 43.62 4.81
N TRP A 43 47.09 44.32 4.94
CA TRP A 43 45.80 43.71 5.27
C TRP A 43 45.24 42.83 4.13
N ILE A 44 45.43 43.24 2.87
CA ILE A 44 45.01 42.45 1.71
C ILE A 44 45.78 41.13 1.67
N LEU A 45 47.09 41.19 1.95
CA LEU A 45 47.94 40.01 2.06
C LEU A 45 47.49 39.09 3.22
N ASP A 46 47.24 39.65 4.40
CA ASP A 46 46.77 38.90 5.57
C ASP A 46 45.48 38.12 5.27
N ARG A 47 44.49 38.80 4.66
CA ARG A 47 43.23 38.18 4.24
C ARG A 47 43.44 37.07 3.22
N ALA A 48 44.28 37.29 2.21
CA ALA A 48 44.57 36.28 1.19
C ALA A 48 45.21 35.02 1.80
N LEU A 49 46.12 35.19 2.77
CA LEU A 49 46.75 34.06 3.45
C LEU A 49 45.78 33.28 4.35
N LEU A 50 44.86 33.97 5.04
CA LEU A 50 43.80 33.32 5.83
C LEU A 50 42.81 32.53 4.95
N GLU A 51 42.47 33.05 3.78
CA GLU A 51 41.57 32.38 2.84
C GLU A 51 42.21 31.11 2.27
N ILE A 52 43.51 31.14 2.00
CA ILE A 52 44.29 29.95 1.62
C ILE A 52 44.32 28.91 2.74
N ASP A 53 44.47 29.32 4.02
CA ASP A 53 44.40 28.40 5.17
C ASP A 53 43.03 27.71 5.25
N LEU A 54 41.94 28.48 5.15
CA LEU A 54 40.59 27.93 5.18
C LEU A 54 40.34 26.95 4.03
N LEU A 55 40.75 27.30 2.80
CA LEU A 55 40.64 26.43 1.64
C LEU A 55 41.45 25.15 1.81
N THR A 56 42.67 25.26 2.35
CA THR A 56 43.55 24.13 2.62
C THR A 56 42.98 23.21 3.70
N ARG A 57 42.35 23.73 4.77
CA ARG A 57 41.71 22.89 5.79
C ARG A 57 40.46 22.18 5.27
N THR A 58 39.65 22.90 4.52
CA THR A 58 38.36 22.40 4.01
C THR A 58 38.54 21.34 2.93
N HIS A 59 39.63 21.43 2.15
CA HIS A 59 39.92 20.52 1.03
C HIS A 59 41.22 19.71 1.25
N GLY A 60 41.68 19.63 2.51
CA GLY A 60 43.07 19.33 2.94
C GLY A 60 43.64 17.94 2.72
N ASN A 61 43.03 17.12 1.88
CA ASN A 61 43.56 15.80 1.51
C ASN A 61 44.03 15.73 0.05
N GLY A 62 44.49 16.85 -0.53
CA GLY A 62 45.13 16.83 -1.84
C GLY A 62 44.16 16.47 -2.96
N ALA A 63 42.96 17.05 -2.93
CA ALA A 63 41.94 16.84 -3.96
C ALA A 63 42.44 17.16 -5.39
N THR A 64 43.44 18.04 -5.53
CA THR A 64 44.02 18.43 -6.81
C THR A 64 45.50 18.78 -6.78
N PRO A 65 46.24 18.58 -7.89
CA PRO A 65 47.60 19.08 -8.04
C PRO A 65 47.67 20.62 -7.99
N GLU A 66 46.61 21.32 -8.39
CA GLU A 66 46.50 22.78 -8.35
C GLU A 66 46.39 23.33 -6.92
N LEU A 67 45.67 22.65 -6.03
CA LEU A 67 45.59 23.06 -4.62
C LEU A 67 46.93 22.85 -3.90
N ARG A 68 47.68 21.82 -4.32
CA ARG A 68 49.03 21.56 -3.82
C ARG A 68 50.01 22.63 -4.27
N SER A 69 49.96 23.04 -5.55
CA SER A 69 50.82 24.11 -6.06
C SER A 69 50.47 25.48 -5.46
N LEU A 70 49.17 25.74 -5.21
CA LEU A 70 48.72 26.91 -4.47
C LEU A 70 49.32 26.94 -3.05
N CYS A 71 49.24 25.82 -2.32
CA CYS A 71 49.76 25.74 -0.95
C CYS A 71 51.28 25.95 -0.90
N GLU A 72 52.03 25.36 -1.83
CA GLU A 72 53.48 25.57 -1.93
C GLU A 72 53.84 27.01 -2.32
N THR A 73 53.06 27.64 -3.20
CA THR A 73 53.29 29.03 -3.59
C THR A 73 52.93 29.99 -2.45
N ALA A 74 51.86 29.71 -1.69
CA ALA A 74 51.48 30.44 -0.49
C ALA A 74 52.56 30.37 0.60
N LYS A 75 53.17 29.19 0.80
CA LYS A 75 54.33 29.05 1.70
C LYS A 75 55.49 29.94 1.26
N LYS A 76 55.86 29.90 -0.03
CA LYS A 76 56.95 30.73 -0.57
C LYS A 76 56.66 32.22 -0.42
N ALA A 77 55.42 32.63 -0.68
CA ALA A 77 54.97 34.01 -0.50
C ALA A 77 55.03 34.44 0.97
N ALA A 78 54.56 33.61 1.90
CA ALA A 78 54.64 33.88 3.34
C ALA A 78 56.10 34.04 3.80
N THR A 79 57.01 33.16 3.37
CA THR A 79 58.44 33.27 3.69
C THR A 79 59.06 34.55 3.09
N ARG A 80 58.68 34.92 1.87
CA ARG A 80 59.12 36.16 1.22
C ARG A 80 58.63 37.39 1.98
N CYS A 81 57.35 37.42 2.35
CA CYS A 81 56.76 38.50 3.14
C CYS A 81 57.40 38.62 4.53
N ARG A 82 57.72 37.49 5.18
CA ARG A 82 58.50 37.50 6.44
C ARG A 82 59.84 38.20 6.27
N GLY A 83 60.58 37.85 5.22
CA GLY A 83 61.88 38.47 4.90
C GLY A 83 61.75 39.98 4.69
N LEU A 84 60.80 40.41 3.86
CA LEU A 84 60.55 41.83 3.58
C LEU A 84 60.18 42.63 4.84
N VAL A 85 59.28 42.10 5.68
CA VAL A 85 58.87 42.73 6.93
C VAL A 85 60.02 42.81 7.94
N SER A 86 60.80 41.72 8.09
CA SER A 86 61.96 41.70 8.99
C SER A 86 63.07 42.66 8.55
N ALA A 87 63.37 42.75 7.25
CA ALA A 87 64.39 43.64 6.71
C ALA A 87 64.00 45.12 6.88
N PHE A 88 62.71 45.43 6.75
CA PHE A 88 62.19 46.76 6.99
C PHE A 88 62.23 47.12 8.48
N LEU A 89 61.81 46.20 9.37
CA LEU A 89 61.88 46.40 10.83
C LEU A 89 63.32 46.57 11.34
N GLU A 90 64.29 45.81 10.82
CA GLU A 90 65.71 45.97 11.13
C GLU A 90 66.23 47.35 10.72
N ARG A 91 65.86 47.84 9.54
CA ARG A 91 66.20 49.21 9.10
C ARG A 91 65.64 50.23 10.08
N VAL A 92 64.36 50.14 10.43
CA VAL A 92 63.74 51.08 11.38
C VAL A 92 64.44 51.05 12.76
N LYS A 93 64.83 49.87 13.26
CA LYS A 93 65.54 49.72 14.55
C LYS A 93 66.95 50.30 14.55
N ARG A 94 67.76 50.03 13.53
CA ARG A 94 69.17 50.50 13.44
C ARG A 94 69.28 52.03 13.42
N TYR A 95 68.25 52.73 12.94
CA TYR A 95 68.21 54.19 12.92
C TYR A 95 67.72 54.80 14.23
N LYS A 96 66.84 54.11 14.97
CA LYS A 96 66.39 54.56 16.30
C LYS A 96 67.56 54.60 17.30
N SER A 97 68.48 53.63 17.22
CA SER A 97 69.70 53.63 18.06
C SER A 97 70.68 54.74 17.68
N THR A 98 70.70 55.21 16.42
CA THR A 98 71.57 56.33 16.01
C THR A 98 71.07 57.70 16.48
N PHE A 99 69.77 57.80 16.81
CA PHE A 99 69.15 59.03 17.33
C PHE A 99 69.31 59.19 18.85
N ASP A 100 69.38 58.08 19.60
CA ASP A 100 69.49 58.09 21.06
C ASP A 100 70.93 58.37 21.56
N GLU A 101 71.94 58.27 20.70
CA GLU A 101 73.36 58.24 21.11
C GLU A 101 74.16 59.51 20.77
N SER A 102 73.53 60.66 20.46
CA SER A 102 74.25 61.90 20.15
C SER A 102 74.08 62.97 21.24
N GLU A 103 75.09 63.12 22.10
CA GLU A 103 75.09 64.12 23.17
C GLU A 103 75.30 65.58 22.69
N ARG A 104 75.61 65.85 21.41
CA ARG A 104 75.57 67.20 20.81
C ARG A 104 75.38 67.16 19.27
N PRO A 105 74.24 67.57 18.70
CA PRO A 105 74.05 67.56 17.25
C PRO A 105 74.35 68.92 16.59
N ASN A 106 75.10 68.88 15.47
CA ASN A 106 75.18 70.00 14.53
C ASN A 106 73.85 70.10 13.74
N PRO A 107 73.15 71.25 13.75
CA PRO A 107 71.79 71.35 13.22
C PRO A 107 71.69 71.18 11.69
N LEU A 108 72.73 71.54 10.93
CA LEU A 108 72.73 71.46 9.47
C LEU A 108 72.96 70.04 8.93
N THR A 109 73.78 69.23 9.61
CA THR A 109 73.93 67.80 9.31
C THR A 109 72.69 67.01 9.72
N ASN A 110 72.01 67.44 10.78
CA ASN A 110 70.79 66.78 11.24
C ASN A 110 69.63 66.99 10.24
N VAL A 111 69.44 68.21 9.71
CA VAL A 111 68.40 68.48 8.69
C VAL A 111 68.67 67.75 7.37
N THR A 112 69.92 67.65 6.93
CA THR A 112 70.26 66.89 5.70
C THR A 112 70.12 65.38 5.91
N MET A 113 70.41 64.85 7.10
CA MET A 113 70.08 63.47 7.47
C MET A 113 68.58 63.22 7.52
N ILE A 114 67.78 64.15 8.05
CA ILE A 114 66.30 64.04 8.11
C ILE A 114 65.69 64.08 6.72
N ILE A 115 66.17 64.94 5.82
CA ILE A 115 65.68 65.01 4.42
C ILE A 115 66.12 63.77 3.64
N ARG A 116 67.36 63.30 3.82
CA ARG A 116 67.88 62.07 3.20
C ARG A 116 67.17 60.82 3.76
N TRP A 117 66.77 60.85 5.03
CA TRP A 117 65.89 59.86 5.65
C TRP A 117 64.50 59.91 5.06
N HIS A 118 63.82 61.05 5.03
CA HIS A 118 62.49 61.19 4.42
C HIS A 118 62.45 60.81 2.93
N LEU A 119 63.54 61.05 2.18
CA LEU A 119 63.65 60.67 0.77
C LEU A 119 63.95 59.17 0.62
N GLY A 120 64.91 58.63 1.38
CA GLY A 120 65.28 57.22 1.33
C GLY A 120 64.27 56.26 1.99
N GLU A 121 63.49 56.75 2.95
CA GLU A 121 62.38 56.04 3.59
C GLU A 121 61.19 55.95 2.65
N LYS A 122 60.88 57.03 1.92
CA LYS A 122 59.85 57.01 0.87
C LYS A 122 60.17 56.02 -0.24
N ASP A 123 61.39 56.04 -0.79
CA ASP A 123 61.78 55.10 -1.84
C ASP A 123 61.78 53.63 -1.34
N ALA A 124 62.27 53.40 -0.11
CA ALA A 124 62.24 52.07 0.50
C ALA A 124 60.81 51.59 0.81
N LEU A 125 59.92 52.49 1.23
CA LEU A 125 58.51 52.22 1.50
C LEU A 125 57.73 51.91 0.21
N GLU A 126 57.98 52.68 -0.86
CA GLU A 126 57.40 52.43 -2.19
C GLU A 126 57.85 51.09 -2.75
N GLN A 127 59.15 50.77 -2.66
CA GLN A 127 59.68 49.48 -3.11
C GLN A 127 59.08 48.31 -2.31
N PHE A 128 58.99 48.45 -0.99
CA PHE A 128 58.32 47.47 -0.11
C PHE A 128 56.84 47.29 -0.49
N ARG A 129 56.12 48.39 -0.78
CA ARG A 129 54.71 48.35 -1.16
C ARG A 129 54.51 47.62 -2.49
N VAL A 130 55.31 47.93 -3.50
CA VAL A 130 55.22 47.28 -4.83
C VAL A 130 55.47 45.78 -4.72
N GLU A 131 56.45 45.36 -3.91
CA GLU A 131 56.75 43.93 -3.72
C GLU A 131 55.63 43.18 -2.98
N ILE A 132 55.01 43.79 -1.96
CA ILE A 132 53.86 43.21 -1.26
C ILE A 132 52.64 43.15 -2.18
N ALA A 133 52.34 44.23 -2.89
CA ALA A 133 51.20 44.29 -3.81
C ALA A 133 51.33 43.25 -4.93
N GLY A 134 52.53 43.06 -5.47
CA GLY A 134 52.81 42.03 -6.47
C GLY A 134 52.64 40.60 -5.91
N THR A 135 53.13 40.37 -4.69
CA THR A 135 52.99 39.06 -4.01
C THR A 135 51.52 38.76 -3.68
N SER A 136 50.77 39.75 -3.20
CA SER A 136 49.34 39.67 -2.88
C SER A 136 48.50 39.39 -4.13
N SER A 137 48.76 40.12 -5.22
CA SER A 137 48.06 39.93 -6.50
C SER A 137 48.30 38.52 -7.08
N SER A 138 49.53 38.00 -6.99
CA SER A 138 49.85 36.65 -7.42
C SER A 138 49.12 35.58 -6.61
N LEU A 139 49.03 35.76 -5.28
CA LEU A 139 48.27 34.85 -4.41
C LEU A 139 46.78 34.86 -4.71
N GLN A 140 46.18 36.03 -4.92
CA GLN A 140 44.78 36.18 -5.28
C GLN A 140 44.46 35.51 -6.62
N MET A 141 45.33 35.66 -7.63
CA MET A 141 45.16 34.99 -8.92
C MET A 141 45.16 33.46 -8.77
N LEU A 142 46.11 32.92 -7.99
CA LEU A 142 46.18 31.48 -7.74
C LEU A 142 44.99 30.98 -6.92
N LEU A 143 44.50 31.76 -5.96
CA LEU A 143 43.29 31.44 -5.18
C LEU A 143 42.04 31.39 -6.09
N ALA A 144 41.93 32.33 -7.03
CA ALA A 144 40.87 32.32 -8.04
C ALA A 144 40.97 31.09 -8.95
N THR A 145 42.17 30.75 -9.45
CA THR A 145 42.40 29.55 -10.27
C THR A 145 42.05 28.27 -9.51
N ALA A 146 42.50 28.14 -8.26
CA ALA A 146 42.19 26.99 -7.43
C ALA A 146 40.67 26.87 -7.17
N SER A 147 39.99 27.99 -6.92
CA SER A 147 38.54 28.01 -6.72
C SER A 147 37.79 27.53 -7.97
N VAL A 148 38.19 27.98 -9.17
CA VAL A 148 37.62 27.51 -10.45
C VAL A 148 37.85 26.01 -10.63
N THR A 149 39.06 25.51 -10.39
CA THR A 149 39.36 24.07 -10.54
C THR A 149 38.54 23.19 -9.56
N LEU A 150 38.34 23.68 -8.33
CA LEU A 150 37.49 23.01 -7.34
C LEU A 150 36.02 22.99 -7.78
N LEU A 151 35.50 24.09 -8.33
CA LEU A 151 34.15 24.13 -8.89
C LEU A 151 33.99 23.15 -10.04
N GLU A 152 34.97 23.02 -10.92
CA GLU A 152 34.92 22.05 -12.02
C GLU A 152 34.89 20.60 -11.54
N ILE A 153 35.67 20.27 -10.50
CA ILE A 153 35.69 18.93 -9.94
C ILE A 153 34.40 18.63 -9.21
N ASN A 154 33.87 19.60 -8.46
CA ASN A 154 32.58 19.44 -7.81
C ASN A 154 31.48 19.25 -8.85
N ARG A 155 31.49 20.03 -9.94
CA ARG A 155 30.57 19.88 -11.07
C ARG A 155 30.68 18.48 -11.70
N LYS A 156 31.88 17.97 -11.97
CA LYS A 156 32.10 16.60 -12.48
C LYS A 156 31.54 15.56 -11.53
N LYS A 157 31.87 15.65 -10.24
CA LYS A 157 31.37 14.72 -9.21
C LYS A 157 29.85 14.72 -9.09
N ILE A 158 29.21 15.88 -9.20
CA ILE A 158 27.75 16.01 -9.22
C ILE A 158 27.18 15.36 -10.48
N ASN A 159 27.79 15.59 -11.64
CA ASN A 159 27.35 15.00 -12.90
C ASN A 159 27.47 13.46 -12.87
N ASP A 160 28.57 12.92 -12.37
CA ASP A 160 28.78 11.46 -12.26
C ASP A 160 27.75 10.82 -11.31
N LYS A 161 27.44 11.51 -10.19
CA LYS A 161 26.38 11.09 -9.27
C LYS A 161 25.00 11.15 -9.92
N LEU A 162 24.74 12.17 -10.72
CA LEU A 162 23.48 12.31 -11.45
C LEU A 162 23.34 11.20 -12.50
N ASP A 163 24.38 10.95 -13.28
CA ASP A 163 24.40 9.90 -14.31
C ASP A 163 24.21 8.51 -13.70
N SER A 164 24.87 8.22 -12.57
CA SER A 164 24.68 6.95 -11.86
C SER A 164 23.27 6.81 -11.27
N ALA A 165 22.70 7.87 -10.70
CA ALA A 165 21.31 7.88 -10.22
C ALA A 165 20.30 7.67 -11.37
N VAL A 166 20.51 8.33 -12.51
CA VAL A 166 19.67 8.17 -13.72
C VAL A 166 19.73 6.74 -14.23
N ARG A 167 20.92 6.13 -14.31
CA ARG A 167 21.08 4.73 -14.72
C ARG A 167 20.38 3.77 -13.77
N SER A 168 20.52 3.97 -12.45
CA SER A 168 19.83 3.16 -11.43
C SER A 168 18.31 3.26 -11.55
N LYS A 169 17.79 4.47 -11.77
CA LYS A 169 16.36 4.70 -11.96
C LYS A 169 15.86 4.01 -13.22
N HIS A 170 16.57 4.18 -14.35
CA HIS A 170 16.20 3.54 -15.61
C HIS A 170 16.18 2.01 -15.49
N SER A 171 17.17 1.42 -14.81
CA SER A 171 17.19 -0.02 -14.54
C SER A 171 16.03 -0.49 -13.65
N SER A 172 15.58 0.35 -12.72
CA SER A 172 14.43 0.03 -11.87
C SER A 172 13.13 0.15 -12.66
N ASP A 173 13.00 1.17 -13.51
CA ASP A 173 11.84 1.39 -14.38
C ASP A 173 11.68 0.27 -15.40
N THR A 174 12.78 -0.20 -16.01
CA THR A 174 12.73 -1.35 -16.94
C THR A 174 12.36 -2.66 -16.24
N ALA A 175 12.89 -2.91 -15.04
CA ALA A 175 12.50 -4.06 -14.22
C ALA A 175 11.01 -4.00 -13.85
N ASN A 176 10.52 -2.82 -13.43
CA ASN A 176 9.11 -2.60 -13.12
C ASN A 176 8.21 -2.81 -14.35
N ALA A 177 8.62 -2.33 -15.53
CA ALA A 177 7.88 -2.54 -16.77
C ALA A 177 7.77 -4.03 -17.12
N ALA A 178 8.85 -4.80 -16.94
CA ALA A 178 8.83 -6.26 -17.16
C ALA A 178 7.86 -6.96 -16.20
N VAL A 179 7.86 -6.59 -14.92
CA VAL A 179 6.92 -7.13 -13.91
C VAL A 179 5.47 -6.77 -14.23
N LEU A 180 5.20 -5.53 -14.65
CA LEU A 180 3.85 -5.12 -15.07
C LEU A 180 3.36 -5.93 -16.27
N THR A 181 4.25 -6.19 -17.23
CA THR A 181 3.92 -7.01 -18.40
C THR A 181 3.59 -8.46 -18.01
N ASP A 182 4.34 -9.04 -17.06
CA ASP A 182 4.04 -10.36 -16.49
C ASP A 182 2.68 -10.38 -15.76
N ILE A 183 2.39 -9.35 -14.95
CA ILE A 183 1.11 -9.24 -14.26
C ILE A 183 -0.05 -9.18 -15.25
N CYS A 184 0.04 -8.36 -16.30
CA CYS A 184 -0.98 -8.28 -17.35
C CYS A 184 -1.21 -9.66 -18.00
N HIS A 185 -0.12 -10.33 -18.39
CA HIS A 185 -0.20 -11.67 -18.98
C HIS A 185 -0.87 -12.68 -18.04
N ARG A 186 -0.55 -12.63 -16.73
CA ARG A 186 -1.18 -13.50 -15.73
C ARG A 186 -2.67 -13.22 -15.52
N ILE A 187 -3.09 -11.97 -15.62
CA ILE A 187 -4.52 -11.60 -15.57
C ILE A 187 -5.24 -12.14 -16.79
N ASP A 188 -4.65 -12.00 -17.99
CA ASP A 188 -5.23 -12.53 -19.22
C ASP A 188 -5.41 -14.06 -19.15
N MET A 189 -4.36 -14.78 -18.70
CA MET A 189 -4.45 -16.23 -18.49
C MET A 189 -5.52 -16.62 -17.45
N ALA A 190 -5.65 -15.88 -16.36
CA ALA A 190 -6.68 -16.13 -15.35
C ALA A 190 -8.08 -15.89 -15.91
N ASN A 191 -8.26 -14.84 -16.71
CA ASN A 191 -9.52 -14.52 -17.37
C ASN A 191 -9.92 -15.61 -18.37
N ASP A 192 -8.98 -16.10 -19.17
CA ASP A 192 -9.21 -17.23 -20.09
C ASP A 192 -9.60 -18.51 -19.33
N GLY A 193 -8.93 -18.79 -18.21
CA GLY A 193 -9.28 -19.91 -17.33
C GLY A 193 -10.69 -19.81 -16.75
N ILE A 194 -11.10 -18.62 -16.30
CA ILE A 194 -12.45 -18.34 -15.80
C ILE A 194 -13.47 -18.51 -16.92
N ASN A 195 -13.20 -17.99 -18.12
CA ASN A 195 -14.10 -18.12 -19.26
C ASN A 195 -14.28 -19.58 -19.68
N ALA A 196 -13.19 -20.34 -19.72
CA ALA A 196 -13.23 -21.79 -19.97
C ALA A 196 -14.05 -22.50 -18.88
N GLY A 197 -13.81 -22.20 -17.60
CA GLY A 197 -14.57 -22.74 -16.47
C GLY A 197 -16.07 -22.44 -16.53
N ASN A 198 -16.43 -21.19 -16.82
CA ASN A 198 -17.82 -20.76 -17.02
C ASN A 198 -18.49 -21.51 -18.18
N SER A 199 -17.77 -21.72 -19.29
CA SER A 199 -18.29 -22.47 -20.43
C SER A 199 -18.53 -23.96 -20.09
N LEU A 200 -17.64 -24.58 -19.31
CA LEU A 200 -17.79 -25.96 -18.84
C LEU A 200 -18.96 -26.06 -17.87
N LEU A 201 -19.08 -25.13 -16.92
CA LEU A 201 -20.19 -25.07 -15.99
C LEU A 201 -21.53 -24.91 -16.71
N GLY A 202 -21.58 -24.08 -17.76
CA GLY A 202 -22.74 -23.94 -18.63
C GLY A 202 -23.13 -25.28 -19.28
N LYS A 203 -22.18 -25.97 -19.89
CA LYS A 203 -22.41 -27.30 -20.51
C LYS A 203 -22.87 -28.35 -19.50
N VAL A 204 -22.28 -28.39 -18.31
CA VAL A 204 -22.67 -29.32 -17.23
C VAL A 204 -24.07 -29.00 -16.72
N SER A 205 -24.39 -27.72 -16.51
CA SER A 205 -25.74 -27.27 -16.13
C SER A 205 -26.78 -27.71 -17.17
N ASP A 206 -26.49 -27.54 -18.46
CA ASP A 206 -27.41 -27.94 -19.53
C ASP A 206 -27.58 -29.47 -19.62
N ALA A 207 -26.48 -30.23 -19.44
CA ALA A 207 -26.54 -31.69 -19.38
C ALA A 207 -27.38 -32.19 -18.20
N LEU A 208 -27.15 -31.64 -16.99
CA LEU A 208 -27.94 -31.97 -15.80
C LEU A 208 -29.42 -31.59 -15.98
N ARG A 209 -29.72 -30.45 -16.60
CA ARG A 209 -31.11 -30.06 -16.94
C ARG A 209 -31.77 -31.08 -17.88
N LEU A 210 -31.06 -31.53 -18.91
CA LEU A 210 -31.58 -32.52 -19.86
C LEU A 210 -31.80 -33.88 -19.20
N ASP A 211 -30.86 -34.34 -18.36
CA ASP A 211 -30.97 -35.61 -17.66
C ASP A 211 -32.12 -35.60 -16.64
N TRP A 212 -32.27 -34.51 -15.89
CA TRP A 212 -33.41 -34.32 -14.99
C TRP A 212 -34.75 -34.37 -15.73
N LEU A 213 -34.89 -33.68 -16.87
CA LEU A 213 -36.11 -33.71 -17.68
C LEU A 213 -36.42 -35.11 -18.21
N ARG A 214 -35.40 -35.85 -18.67
CA ARG A 214 -35.53 -37.22 -19.16
C ARG A 214 -35.98 -38.17 -18.05
N GLN A 215 -35.38 -38.06 -16.87
CA GLN A 215 -35.73 -38.86 -15.71
C GLN A 215 -37.17 -38.59 -15.25
N LEU A 216 -37.57 -37.32 -15.17
CA LEU A 216 -38.92 -36.95 -14.80
C LEU A 216 -39.96 -37.55 -15.77
N GLY A 217 -39.68 -37.52 -17.07
CA GLY A 217 -40.56 -38.11 -18.09
C GLY A 217 -40.67 -39.63 -18.00
N SER A 218 -39.57 -40.33 -17.68
CA SER A 218 -39.57 -41.79 -17.56
C SER A 218 -40.33 -42.24 -16.31
N GLU A 219 -40.13 -41.58 -15.18
CA GLU A 219 -40.88 -41.82 -13.94
C GLU A 219 -42.37 -41.55 -14.12
N LEU A 220 -42.74 -40.44 -14.76
CA LEU A 220 -44.14 -40.11 -15.05
C LEU A 220 -44.79 -41.16 -15.97
N LYS A 221 -44.08 -41.61 -17.01
CA LYS A 221 -44.56 -42.68 -17.91
C LYS A 221 -44.76 -44.00 -17.19
N GLU A 222 -43.88 -44.33 -16.25
CA GLU A 222 -43.99 -45.53 -15.42
C GLU A 222 -45.20 -45.44 -14.48
N LEU A 223 -45.37 -44.30 -13.80
CA LEU A 223 -46.53 -44.06 -12.96
C LEU A 223 -47.85 -44.15 -13.75
N MET A 224 -47.92 -43.55 -14.94
CA MET A 224 -49.09 -43.66 -15.82
C MET A 224 -49.39 -45.11 -16.22
N ARG A 225 -48.37 -45.89 -16.61
CA ARG A 225 -48.58 -47.31 -16.95
C ARG A 225 -49.11 -48.11 -15.77
N ARG A 226 -48.57 -47.88 -14.58
CA ARG A 226 -49.06 -48.52 -13.34
C ARG A 226 -50.50 -48.11 -13.03
N ALA A 227 -50.84 -46.84 -13.15
CA ALA A 227 -52.20 -46.34 -12.94
C ALA A 227 -53.20 -46.97 -13.93
N ILE A 228 -52.85 -47.06 -15.22
CA ILE A 228 -53.68 -47.71 -16.24
C ILE A 228 -53.85 -49.20 -15.92
N ALA A 229 -52.76 -49.91 -15.61
CA ALA A 229 -52.81 -51.32 -15.26
C ALA A 229 -53.67 -51.57 -14.01
N MET A 230 -53.54 -50.73 -12.99
CA MET A 230 -54.34 -50.79 -11.77
C MET A 230 -55.82 -50.50 -12.05
N ASN A 231 -56.12 -49.48 -12.86
CA ASN A 231 -57.49 -49.19 -13.28
C ASN A 231 -58.10 -50.36 -14.06
N PHE A 232 -57.33 -51.01 -14.94
CA PHE A 232 -57.79 -52.18 -15.69
C PHE A 232 -58.01 -53.39 -14.80
N ALA A 233 -57.10 -53.65 -13.85
CA ALA A 233 -57.27 -54.72 -12.86
C ALA A 233 -58.49 -54.48 -11.96
N THR A 234 -58.70 -53.23 -11.53
CA THR A 234 -59.88 -52.82 -10.75
C THR A 234 -61.16 -52.99 -11.55
N TYR A 235 -61.16 -52.55 -12.82
CA TYR A 235 -62.29 -52.74 -13.74
C TYR A 235 -62.61 -54.23 -13.94
N HIS A 236 -61.59 -55.07 -14.12
CA HIS A 236 -61.76 -56.52 -14.21
C HIS A 236 -62.31 -57.14 -12.93
N ALA A 237 -61.85 -56.70 -11.75
CA ALA A 237 -62.37 -57.15 -10.47
C ALA A 237 -63.84 -56.73 -10.27
N VAL A 238 -64.22 -55.52 -10.68
CA VAL A 238 -65.63 -55.09 -10.64
C VAL A 238 -66.50 -55.93 -11.56
N ILE A 239 -66.03 -56.20 -12.79
CA ILE A 239 -66.76 -57.08 -13.73
C ILE A 239 -66.86 -58.50 -13.19
N SER A 240 -65.82 -59.06 -12.56
CA SER A 240 -65.87 -60.43 -12.03
C SER A 240 -66.86 -60.53 -10.88
N ILE A 241 -66.91 -59.54 -10.00
CA ILE A 241 -67.94 -59.43 -8.96
C ILE A 241 -69.32 -59.32 -9.60
N GLN A 242 -69.51 -58.43 -10.59
CA GLN A 242 -70.79 -58.27 -11.27
C GLN A 242 -71.27 -59.55 -11.96
N LYS A 243 -70.35 -60.37 -12.48
CA LYS A 243 -70.65 -61.69 -13.07
C LYS A 243 -70.91 -62.77 -12.03
N ALA A 244 -70.32 -62.68 -10.84
CA ALA A 244 -70.52 -63.62 -9.74
C ALA A 244 -71.77 -63.33 -8.90
N LEU A 245 -72.35 -62.13 -9.01
CA LEU A 245 -73.69 -61.86 -8.49
C LEU A 245 -74.72 -62.63 -9.33
N PRO A 246 -75.65 -63.38 -8.70
CA PRO A 246 -76.70 -64.05 -9.44
C PRO A 246 -77.53 -63.06 -10.26
N SER A 247 -77.90 -63.50 -11.47
CA SER A 247 -78.83 -62.77 -12.32
C SER A 247 -80.11 -62.41 -11.53
N ARG A 248 -80.76 -61.29 -11.88
CA ARG A 248 -81.98 -60.76 -11.23
C ARG A 248 -83.13 -61.77 -11.00
N LEU A 249 -83.04 -62.98 -11.54
CA LEU A 249 -84.03 -64.07 -11.44
C LEU A 249 -83.92 -64.91 -10.14
N GLU A 250 -82.82 -64.87 -9.38
CA GLU A 250 -82.71 -65.63 -8.11
C GLU A 250 -83.29 -64.90 -6.88
N ARG A 251 -83.93 -63.74 -7.08
CA ARG A 251 -84.61 -62.97 -6.01
C ARG A 251 -86.03 -63.51 -5.69
N GLY A 252 -86.27 -64.80 -5.92
CA GLY A 252 -87.57 -65.47 -5.76
C GLY A 252 -87.73 -66.32 -4.49
N LEU A 253 -86.74 -66.32 -3.58
CA LEU A 253 -86.74 -67.17 -2.38
C LEU A 253 -87.38 -66.53 -1.13
N ILE A 254 -87.97 -65.34 -1.27
CA ILE A 254 -88.78 -64.73 -0.22
C ILE A 254 -90.19 -64.62 -0.77
N GLU A 255 -91.04 -65.61 -0.48
CA GLU A 255 -92.49 -65.46 -0.69
C GLU A 255 -93.00 -64.29 0.17
N GLU A 256 -93.81 -63.43 -0.43
CA GLU A 256 -94.39 -62.28 0.27
C GLU A 256 -95.23 -62.75 1.47
N PRO A 257 -95.10 -62.11 2.65
CA PRO A 257 -95.85 -62.52 3.84
C PRO A 257 -97.35 -62.39 3.62
N PHE A 258 -98.10 -63.42 4.03
CA PHE A 258 -99.55 -63.33 4.14
C PHE A 258 -99.93 -62.31 5.21
N VAL A 259 -100.98 -61.54 4.96
CA VAL A 259 -101.40 -60.46 5.84
C VAL A 259 -102.62 -60.92 6.65
N LEU A 260 -102.43 -61.07 7.96
CA LEU A 260 -103.50 -61.42 8.90
C LEU A 260 -104.10 -60.15 9.51
N GLU A 261 -105.42 -59.99 9.41
CA GLU A 261 -106.16 -58.91 10.05
C GLU A 261 -106.99 -59.43 11.24
N ASP A 262 -106.85 -58.80 12.40
CA ASP A 262 -107.68 -59.05 13.59
C ASP A 262 -109.05 -58.35 13.45
N PRO A 263 -110.17 -58.88 13.98
CA PRO A 263 -111.48 -58.21 14.06
C PRO A 263 -111.52 -56.72 14.50
N ILE A 264 -110.45 -56.17 15.07
CA ILE A 264 -110.32 -54.75 15.45
C ILE A 264 -109.60 -53.93 14.35
N GLY A 265 -109.28 -54.53 13.20
CA GLY A 265 -108.62 -53.91 12.05
C GLY A 265 -107.09 -53.84 12.14
N ARG A 266 -106.47 -54.67 12.97
CA ARG A 266 -105.00 -54.68 13.13
C ARG A 266 -104.36 -55.65 12.15
N ILE A 267 -103.46 -55.14 11.33
CA ILE A 267 -102.82 -55.87 10.25
C ILE A 267 -101.45 -56.39 10.70
N ALA A 268 -101.14 -57.65 10.35
CA ALA A 268 -99.87 -58.27 10.67
C ALA A 268 -99.35 -59.21 9.58
N PRO A 269 -98.08 -59.06 9.14
CA PRO A 269 -97.47 -60.01 8.23
C PRO A 269 -97.14 -61.31 8.96
N VAL A 270 -97.51 -62.44 8.36
CA VAL A 270 -97.23 -63.80 8.80
C VAL A 270 -96.56 -64.55 7.66
N HIS A 271 -95.31 -64.97 7.87
CA HIS A 271 -94.59 -65.79 6.89
C HIS A 271 -94.94 -67.27 7.10
N LEU A 272 -95.71 -67.84 6.17
CA LEU A 272 -96.12 -69.25 6.22
C LEU A 272 -94.93 -70.23 6.10
N GLN A 273 -93.78 -69.78 5.62
CA GLN A 273 -92.56 -70.61 5.56
C GLN A 273 -92.14 -71.19 6.92
N PHE A 274 -92.57 -70.58 8.03
CA PHE A 274 -92.28 -71.05 9.39
C PHE A 274 -93.47 -71.77 10.06
N VAL A 275 -94.60 -71.90 9.36
CA VAL A 275 -95.83 -72.52 9.87
C VAL A 275 -95.98 -73.88 9.19
N THR A 276 -95.43 -74.91 9.83
CA THR A 276 -95.39 -76.28 9.27
C THR A 276 -96.62 -77.14 9.62
N SER A 277 -97.51 -76.65 10.48
CA SER A 277 -98.72 -77.34 10.91
C SER A 277 -99.79 -76.37 11.42
N TRP A 278 -101.04 -76.83 11.50
CA TRP A 278 -102.14 -76.03 12.07
C TRP A 278 -101.90 -75.67 13.53
N ASP A 279 -101.31 -76.60 14.31
CA ASP A 279 -100.99 -76.34 15.72
C ASP A 279 -99.89 -75.27 15.88
N ALA A 280 -98.92 -75.23 14.96
CA ALA A 280 -97.92 -74.16 14.92
C ALA A 280 -98.56 -72.80 14.57
N PHE A 281 -99.53 -72.80 13.66
CA PHE A 281 -100.29 -71.59 13.32
C PHE A 281 -101.11 -71.10 14.52
N ASP A 282 -101.83 -72.00 15.18
CA ASP A 282 -102.64 -71.71 16.37
C ASP A 282 -101.75 -71.17 17.52
N ALA A 283 -100.56 -71.73 17.72
CA ALA A 283 -99.59 -71.22 18.69
C ALA A 283 -99.12 -69.79 18.36
N VAL A 284 -98.85 -69.49 17.09
CA VAL A 284 -98.48 -68.13 16.63
C VAL A 284 -99.63 -67.15 16.89
N LEU A 285 -100.88 -67.56 16.64
CA LEU A 285 -102.07 -66.76 16.95
C LEU A 285 -102.23 -66.56 18.47
N GLU A 286 -102.13 -67.62 19.27
CA GLU A 286 -102.27 -67.55 20.72
C GLU A 286 -101.24 -66.62 21.35
N ILE A 287 -99.97 -66.72 20.93
CA ILE A 287 -98.88 -65.85 21.40
C ILE A 287 -99.16 -64.40 21.02
N ARG A 288 -99.59 -64.14 19.79
CA ARG A 288 -99.86 -62.77 19.30
C ARG A 288 -100.97 -62.09 20.08
N PHE A 289 -102.00 -62.84 20.49
CA PHE A 289 -103.11 -62.28 21.26
C PHE A 289 -102.92 -62.35 22.77
N ARG A 290 -101.80 -62.90 23.29
CA ARG A 290 -101.57 -63.12 24.73
C ARG A 290 -101.77 -61.88 25.61
N SER A 291 -101.45 -60.69 25.10
CA SER A 291 -101.63 -59.39 25.77
C SER A 291 -102.78 -58.56 25.21
N LEU A 292 -103.60 -59.12 24.31
CA LEU A 292 -104.68 -58.43 23.61
C LEU A 292 -106.06 -58.95 24.05
N GLN A 293 -107.07 -58.11 23.87
CA GLN A 293 -108.46 -58.52 24.06
C GLN A 293 -108.82 -59.58 23.00
N GLY A 294 -109.42 -60.70 23.43
CA GLY A 294 -109.73 -61.83 22.54
C GLY A 294 -108.90 -63.10 22.78
N HIS A 295 -107.79 -63.02 23.54
CA HIS A 295 -106.95 -64.17 23.90
C HIS A 295 -107.76 -65.37 24.43
N ARG A 296 -108.71 -65.12 25.34
CA ARG A 296 -109.56 -66.16 25.93
C ARG A 296 -110.46 -66.85 24.90
N LYS A 297 -110.88 -66.14 23.84
CA LYS A 297 -111.70 -66.73 22.76
C LYS A 297 -110.83 -67.60 21.84
N LEU A 298 -109.61 -67.16 21.53
CA LEU A 298 -108.63 -67.94 20.77
C LEU A 298 -108.25 -69.23 21.49
N ARG A 299 -107.94 -69.15 22.80
CA ARG A 299 -107.64 -70.33 23.63
C ARG A 299 -108.79 -71.33 23.72
N GLN A 300 -110.04 -70.87 23.57
CA GLN A 300 -111.23 -71.72 23.51
C GLN A 300 -111.60 -72.17 22.09
N LYS A 301 -110.77 -71.87 21.08
CA LYS A 301 -111.01 -72.12 19.65
C LYS A 301 -112.35 -71.55 19.15
N LYS A 302 -112.79 -70.44 19.75
CA LYS A 302 -114.02 -69.71 19.39
C LYS A 302 -113.71 -68.55 18.44
N TYR A 303 -113.12 -68.87 17.30
CA TYR A 303 -112.83 -67.94 16.22
C TYR A 303 -113.06 -68.64 14.87
N VAL A 304 -113.29 -67.84 13.83
CA VAL A 304 -113.38 -68.30 12.45
C VAL A 304 -112.37 -67.48 11.65
N ILE A 305 -111.57 -68.16 10.83
CA ILE A 305 -110.71 -67.49 9.85
C ILE A 305 -111.54 -67.31 8.60
N GLN A 306 -111.68 -66.06 8.18
CA GLN A 306 -112.34 -65.70 6.94
C GLN A 306 -111.28 -65.20 5.98
N GLU A 307 -111.30 -65.72 4.76
CA GLU A 307 -110.52 -65.15 3.67
C GLU A 307 -111.20 -63.84 3.26
N ASN A 308 -110.50 -62.72 3.39
CA ASN A 308 -110.88 -61.51 2.68
C ASN A 308 -110.58 -61.78 1.21
N ALA A 309 -111.59 -62.18 0.46
CA ALA A 309 -111.47 -62.23 -0.99
C ALA A 309 -111.26 -60.78 -1.47
N THR A 310 -110.07 -60.57 -2.04
CA THR A 310 -109.51 -59.36 -2.67
C THR A 310 -108.94 -58.27 -1.77
#